data_AF-A0A7C7WER0-F1
#
_entry.id   AF-A0A7C7WER0-F1
#
_cell.length_a   1.000
_cell.length_b   1.000
_cell.length_c   1.000
_cell.angle_alpha   90.00
_cell.angle_beta   90.00
_cell.angle_gamma   90.00
#
_symmetry.space_group_name_H-M   'P 1'
#
loop_
_entity.id
_entity.type
_entity.pdbx_description
1 polymer ?
#
loop_
_entity_poly.entity_id
_entity_poly.type
_entity_poly.pdbx_seq_one_letter_code
_entity_poly.pdbx_strand_id
1 'polypeptide(L)'
;MRVKRRRLLLAVGLVVSLGLLWYSLRDLHLGEVWTALRYARYGWLVPGVAVYFVSVWFRAWRWGFLLRGSKPLSANRLFPIVVIGYMGNDILPFRLGEA
;
A
#
# COMPACT_ATOMS: atom_id res chain seq x y z
N MET A 1 3.12 -12.86 -29.88
CA MET A 1 3.06 -13.78 -28.72
C MET A 1 3.04 -13.08 -27.34
N ARG A 2 3.77 -11.98 -27.12
CA ARG A 2 3.81 -11.27 -25.80
C ARG A 2 2.44 -10.79 -25.26
N VAL A 3 1.53 -10.34 -26.13
CA VAL A 3 0.20 -9.82 -25.71
C VAL A 3 -0.74 -10.91 -25.19
N LYS A 4 -0.77 -12.09 -25.83
CA LYS A 4 -1.58 -13.23 -25.36
C LYS A 4 -1.15 -13.70 -23.96
N ARG A 5 0.16 -13.76 -23.72
CA ARG A 5 0.73 -14.11 -22.39
C ARG A 5 0.35 -13.10 -21.31
N ARG A 6 0.37 -11.79 -21.61
CA ARG A 6 -0.05 -10.74 -20.66
C ARG A 6 -1.54 -10.84 -20.31
N ARG A 7 -2.41 -11.07 -21.29
CA ARG A 7 -3.86 -11.26 -21.04
C ARG A 7 -4.15 -12.51 -20.21
N LEU A 8 -3.43 -13.60 -20.47
CA LEU A 8 -3.54 -14.82 -19.67
C LEU A 8 -3.15 -14.58 -18.20
N LEU A 9 -2.02 -13.92 -17.95
CA LEU A 9 -1.57 -13.61 -16.59
C LEU A 9 -2.57 -12.71 -15.85
N LEU A 10 -3.15 -11.71 -16.52
CA LEU A 10 -4.20 -10.88 -15.95
C LEU A 10 -5.46 -11.68 -15.63
N ALA A 11 -5.90 -12.56 -16.52
CA ALA A 11 -7.07 -13.39 -16.29
C ALA A 11 -6.86 -14.36 -15.12
N VAL A 12 -5.70 -15.01 -15.04
CA VAL A 12 -5.33 -15.87 -13.91
C VAL A 12 -5.30 -15.06 -12.61
N GLY A 13 -4.65 -13.90 -12.61
CA GLY A 13 -4.61 -13.03 -11.43
C GLY A 13 -6.00 -12.62 -10.97
N LEU A 14 -6.90 -12.29 -11.92
CA LEU A 14 -8.28 -11.92 -11.62
C LEU A 14 -9.07 -13.08 -11.01
N VAL A 15 -9.00 -14.27 -11.62
CA VAL A 15 -9.68 -15.48 -11.10
C VAL A 15 -9.19 -15.84 -9.71
N VAL A 16 -7.88 -15.79 -9.48
CA VAL A 16 -7.29 -16.06 -8.16
C VAL A 16 -7.74 -15.01 -7.14
N SER A 17 -7.72 -13.73 -7.52
CA SER A 17 -8.15 -12.63 -6.63
C SER A 17 -9.62 -12.76 -6.25
N LEU A 18 -10.50 -13.02 -7.23
CA LEU A 18 -11.93 -13.20 -7.00
C LEU A 18 -12.22 -14.47 -6.18
N GLY A 19 -11.51 -15.56 -6.46
CA GLY A 19 -11.63 -16.81 -5.69
C GLY A 19 -11.22 -16.64 -4.23
N LEU A 20 -10.10 -15.97 -3.96
CA LEU A 20 -9.64 -15.67 -2.60
C LEU A 20 -10.59 -14.69 -1.88
N LEU A 21 -11.09 -13.69 -2.59
CA LEU A 21 -12.06 -12.74 -2.04
C LEU A 21 -13.35 -13.46 -1.64
N TRP A 22 -13.90 -14.30 -2.52
CA TRP A 22 -15.07 -15.11 -2.21
C TRP A 22 -14.81 -16.04 -1.02
N TYR A 23 -13.68 -16.75 -1.02
CA TYR A 23 -13.31 -17.65 0.06
C TYR A 23 -13.21 -16.93 1.43
N SER A 24 -12.64 -15.73 1.46
CA SER A 24 -12.52 -14.91 2.66
C SER A 24 -13.87 -14.37 3.15
N LEU A 25 -14.78 -14.01 2.23
CA LEU A 25 -16.04 -13.35 2.56
C LEU A 25 -17.22 -14.31 2.76
N ARG A 26 -17.15 -15.55 2.27
CA ARG A 26 -18.32 -16.47 2.23
C ARG A 26 -18.94 -16.74 3.61
N ASP A 27 -18.15 -16.73 4.67
CA ASP A 27 -18.57 -17.01 6.05
C ASP A 27 -18.69 -15.73 6.91
N LEU A 28 -18.53 -14.55 6.28
CA LEU A 28 -18.47 -13.27 6.99
C LEU A 28 -19.87 -12.74 7.33
N HIS A 29 -20.16 -12.60 8.62
CA HIS A 29 -21.39 -11.98 9.09
C HIS A 29 -21.20 -10.47 9.28
N LEU A 30 -21.79 -9.66 8.39
CA LEU A 30 -21.63 -8.19 8.43
C LEU A 30 -22.07 -7.57 9.77
N GLY A 31 -23.06 -8.16 10.46
CA GLY A 31 -23.49 -7.71 11.78
C GLY A 31 -22.42 -7.88 12.87
N GLU A 32 -21.64 -8.95 12.79
CA GLU A 32 -20.50 -9.19 13.70
C GLU A 32 -19.38 -8.20 13.42
N VAL A 33 -19.08 -7.91 12.15
CA VAL A 33 -18.10 -6.90 11.75
C VAL A 33 -18.48 -5.52 12.30
N TRP A 34 -19.74 -5.11 12.13
CA TRP A 34 -20.23 -3.83 12.66
C TRP A 34 -20.12 -3.74 14.18
N THR A 35 -20.41 -4.85 14.86
CA THR A 35 -20.28 -4.93 16.32
C THR A 35 -18.83 -4.88 16.77
N ALA A 36 -17.93 -5.61 16.10
CA ALA A 36 -16.50 -5.58 16.35
C ALA A 36 -15.91 -4.18 16.14
N LEU A 37 -16.34 -3.46 15.10
CA LEU A 37 -15.92 -2.08 14.87
C LEU A 37 -16.38 -1.16 16.02
N ARG A 38 -17.64 -1.24 16.47
CA ARG A 38 -18.16 -0.40 17.55
C ARG A 38 -17.42 -0.58 18.88
N TYR A 39 -17.00 -1.80 19.20
CA TYR A 39 -16.28 -2.11 20.44
C TYR A 39 -14.75 -2.13 20.26
N ALA A 40 -14.23 -1.79 19.08
CA ALA A 40 -12.81 -1.77 18.81
C ALA A 40 -12.09 -0.72 19.67
N ARG A 41 -10.93 -1.09 20.21
CA ARG A 41 -10.06 -0.17 20.95
C ARG A 41 -9.21 0.64 19.96
N TYR A 42 -9.77 1.72 19.44
CA TYR A 42 -9.11 2.61 18.47
C TYR A 42 -7.78 3.22 18.95
N GLY A 43 -7.51 3.22 20.25
CA GLY A 43 -6.19 3.63 20.78
C GLY A 43 -5.02 2.85 20.18
N TRP A 44 -5.23 1.60 19.76
CA TRP A 44 -4.21 0.81 19.06
C TRP A 44 -3.89 1.29 17.65
N LEU A 45 -4.73 2.14 17.05
CA LEU A 45 -4.40 2.77 15.76
C LEU A 45 -3.24 3.76 15.91
N VAL A 46 -3.11 4.42 17.06
CA VAL A 46 -2.05 5.42 17.28
C VAL A 46 -0.65 4.83 17.10
N PRO A 47 -0.24 3.75 17.80
CA PRO A 47 1.06 3.15 17.57
C PRO A 47 1.21 2.56 16.16
N GLY A 48 0.13 2.02 15.57
CA GLY A 48 0.17 1.51 14.19
C GLY A 48 0.46 2.59 13.16
N VAL A 49 -0.23 3.73 13.26
CA VAL A 49 -0.03 4.91 12.41
C VAL A 49 1.36 5.51 12.64
N ALA A 50 1.82 5.57 13.89
CA ALA A 50 3.17 6.04 14.20
C ALA A 50 4.24 5.15 13.54
N VAL A 51 4.12 3.83 13.65
CA VAL A 51 5.04 2.87 13.01
C VAL A 51 5.01 3.01 11.49
N TYR A 52 3.84 3.22 10.90
CA TYR A 52 3.70 3.48 9.46
C TYR A 52 4.49 4.73 9.04
N PHE A 53 4.28 5.88 9.69
CA PHE A 53 4.98 7.11 9.33
C PHE A 53 6.49 7.03 9.56
N VAL A 54 6.92 6.36 10.64
CA VAL A 54 8.34 6.07 10.88
C VAL A 54 8.92 5.20 9.75
N SER A 55 8.19 4.19 9.28
CA SER A 55 8.60 3.33 8.16
C SER A 55 8.75 4.13 6.85
N VAL A 56 7.80 5.01 6.56
CA VAL A 56 7.86 5.89 5.37
C VAL A 56 9.00 6.91 5.50
N TRP A 57 9.27 7.40 6.71
CA TRP A 57 10.40 8.28 6.99
C TRP A 57 11.75 7.60 6.72
N PHE A 58 11.95 6.38 7.23
CA PHE A 58 13.15 5.59 6.92
C PHE A 58 13.33 5.38 5.42
N ARG A 59 12.23 5.20 4.69
CA ARG A 59 12.26 5.09 3.24
C ARG A 59 12.74 6.40 2.60
N ALA A 60 12.23 7.55 3.03
CA ALA A 60 12.70 8.86 2.57
C ALA A 60 14.18 9.12 2.92
N TRP A 61 14.62 8.71 4.11
CA TRP A 61 16.02 8.77 4.50
C TRP A 61 16.93 7.91 3.61
N ARG A 62 16.51 6.67 3.31
CA ARG A 62 17.21 5.77 2.38
C ARG A 62 17.35 6.40 0.99
N TRP A 63 16.29 7.00 0.46
CA TRP A 63 16.35 7.73 -0.82
C TRP A 63 17.28 8.95 -0.75
N GLY A 64 17.25 9.68 0.35
CA GLY A 64 18.18 10.79 0.59
C GLY A 64 19.64 10.34 0.60
N PHE A 65 19.93 9.19 1.20
CA PHE A 65 21.27 8.59 1.18
C PHE A 65 21.71 8.19 -0.23
N LEU A 66 20.84 7.53 -1.01
CA LEU A 66 21.14 7.13 -2.39
C LEU A 66 21.38 8.34 -3.31
N LEU A 67 20.67 9.44 -3.09
CA LEU A 67 20.80 10.65 -3.90
C LEU A 67 22.03 11.50 -3.56
N ARG A 68 22.76 11.19 -2.48
CA ARG A 68 23.95 11.95 -2.06
C ARG A 68 25.01 12.08 -3.15
N GLY A 69 25.12 11.10 -4.04
CA GLY A 69 26.07 11.15 -5.16
C GLY A 69 25.75 12.19 -6.23
N SER A 70 24.51 12.70 -6.28
CA SER A 70 24.09 13.73 -7.24
C SER A 70 23.73 15.04 -6.55
N LYS A 71 22.86 15.01 -5.54
CA LYS A 71 22.46 16.17 -4.74
C LYS A 71 22.17 15.75 -3.30
N PRO A 72 22.81 16.37 -2.29
CA PRO A 72 22.46 16.12 -0.91
C PRO A 72 21.07 16.70 -0.61
N LEU A 73 20.08 15.82 -0.48
CA LEU A 73 18.72 16.17 -0.08
C LEU A 73 18.44 15.60 1.32
N SER A 74 17.85 16.43 2.18
CA SER A 74 17.46 15.99 3.52
C SER A 74 16.24 15.08 3.46
N ALA A 75 16.17 14.09 4.38
CA ALA A 75 15.04 13.18 4.50
C ALA A 75 13.71 13.93 4.68
N ASN A 76 13.73 15.04 5.44
CA ASN A 76 12.55 15.87 5.71
C ASN A 76 11.97 16.49 4.44
N ARG A 77 12.82 16.85 3.46
CA ARG A 77 12.37 17.41 2.18
C ARG A 77 11.85 16.32 1.24
N LEU A 78 12.43 15.13 1.30
CA LEU A 78 12.01 13.98 0.49
C LEU A 78 10.76 13.28 1.03
N PHE A 79 10.52 13.37 2.33
CA PHE A 79 9.40 12.71 2.98
C PHE A 79 8.03 13.00 2.35
N PRO A 80 7.59 14.27 2.17
CA PRO A 80 6.30 14.54 1.53
C PRO A 80 6.23 14.04 0.08
N ILE A 81 7.34 14.11 -0.66
CA ILE A 81 7.42 13.60 -2.05
C ILE A 81 7.22 12.09 -2.08
N VAL A 82 7.89 11.37 -1.16
CA VAL A 82 7.73 9.92 -1.01
C VAL A 82 6.30 9.58 -0.62
N VAL A 83 5.70 10.29 0.34
CA VAL A 83 4.29 10.06 0.75
C VAL A 83 3.34 10.22 -0.43
N ILE A 84 3.50 11.27 -1.26
CA ILE A 84 2.66 11.49 -2.44
C ILE A 84 2.87 10.38 -3.49
N GLY A 85 4.13 9.96 -3.73
CA GLY A 85 4.41 8.84 -4.63
C GLY A 85 3.78 7.52 -4.17
N TYR A 86 3.81 7.25 -2.86
CA TYR A 86 3.14 6.08 -2.28
C TYR A 86 1.62 6.18 -2.38
N MET A 87 1.04 7.34 -2.08
CA MET A 87 -0.38 7.60 -2.31
C MET A 87 -0.78 7.33 -3.76
N GLY A 88 0.03 7.78 -4.73
CA GLY A 88 -0.18 7.50 -6.14
C GLY A 88 -0.11 6.00 -6.46
N ASN A 89 0.74 5.24 -5.76
CA ASN A 89 0.83 3.79 -5.92
C ASN A 89 -0.42 3.07 -5.42
N ASP A 90 -0.92 3.50 -4.26
CA ASP A 90 -2.01 2.84 -3.54
C ASP A 90 -3.38 3.14 -4.16
N ILE A 91 -3.55 4.35 -4.72
CA ILE A 91 -4.82 4.81 -5.30
C ILE A 91 -4.90 4.51 -6.79
N LEU A 92 -3.80 4.67 -7.54
CA LEU A 92 -3.84 4.54 -9.01
C LEU A 92 -3.67 3.09 -9.45
N PRO A 93 -4.50 2.60 -10.39
CA PRO A 93 -4.33 1.28 -10.96
C PRO A 93 -2.98 1.18 -11.68
N PHE A 94 -2.37 -0.01 -11.66
CA PHE A 94 -1.08 -0.31 -12.29
C PHE A 94 0.15 0.39 -11.69
N ARG A 95 0.10 0.84 -10.44
CA ARG A 95 1.24 1.49 -9.76
C ARG A 95 1.75 2.70 -10.55
N LEU A 96 0.86 3.51 -11.11
CA LEU A 96 1.24 4.69 -11.88
C LEU A 96 1.93 5.79 -11.05
N GLY A 97 1.88 5.70 -9.72
CA GLY A 97 2.58 6.63 -8.82
C GLY A 97 4.11 6.53 -8.82
N GLU A 98 4.70 5.56 -9.52
CA GLU A 98 6.17 5.42 -9.71
C GLU A 98 6.62 5.76 -11.14
N ALA A 99 5.75 6.37 -11.95
CA ALA A 99 6.05 6.86 -13.31
C ALA A 99 6.64 8.27 -13.34
#